data_AF-A0A849QL14-F1
#
_entry.id   AF-A0A849QL14-F1
#
_cell.length_a   1.000
_cell.length_b   1.000
_cell.length_c   1.000
_cell.angle_alpha   90.00
_cell.angle_beta   90.00
_cell.angle_gamma   90.00
#
_symmetry.space_group_name_H-M   'P 1'
#
loop_
_entity.id
_entity.type
_entity.pdbx_description
1 polymer ?
#
loop_
_entity_poly.entity_id
_entity_poly.type
_entity_poly.pdbx_seq_one_letter_code
_entity_poly.pdbx_strand_id
1 'polypeptide(L)'
;MGEVLHLAHDDPLLIVGEFHGNPGSLAIYDGNGLCLLSIHMTVSYPENSKFSKLKLVEPVIVETGRSELNLKLADALASSLSLQRTNDTSDPRYAMVYDDGGMIDFIDFGNVLFKIKVKSLKLDFSE
;
A
#
# COMPACT_ATOMS: atom_id res chain seq x y z
N MET A 1 5.96 -16.43 13.24
CA MET A 1 6.41 -15.06 12.93
C MET A 1 7.93 -14.97 12.98
N GLY A 2 8.57 -15.29 14.11
CA GLY A 2 10.04 -15.27 14.22
C GLY A 2 10.79 -16.09 13.15
N GLU A 3 10.29 -17.28 12.79
CA GLU A 3 10.89 -18.10 11.72
C GLU A 3 10.78 -17.45 10.32
N VAL A 4 9.66 -16.79 10.03
CA VAL A 4 9.44 -16.11 8.72
C VAL A 4 10.31 -14.87 8.62
N LEU A 5 10.44 -14.10 9.71
CA LEU A 5 11.34 -12.96 9.78
C LEU A 5 12.81 -13.39 9.63
N HIS A 6 13.20 -14.51 10.24
CA HIS A 6 14.55 -15.05 10.09
C HIS A 6 14.87 -15.41 8.63
N LEU A 7 13.89 -15.92 7.88
CA LEU A 7 14.02 -16.22 6.46
C LEU A 7 14.03 -14.96 5.57
N ALA A 8 13.55 -13.82 6.08
CA ALA A 8 13.57 -12.56 5.36
C ALA A 8 14.96 -11.89 5.35
N HIS A 9 15.96 -12.42 6.09
CA HIS A 9 17.34 -11.95 6.04
C HIS A 9 17.52 -10.43 6.16
N ASP A 10 16.81 -9.82 7.11
CA ASP A 10 16.76 -8.36 7.35
C ASP A 10 16.02 -7.54 6.27
N ASP A 11 15.44 -8.17 5.24
CA ASP A 11 14.56 -7.50 4.28
C ASP A 11 13.18 -7.19 4.89
N PRO A 12 12.52 -6.09 4.45
CA PRO A 12 11.15 -5.80 4.85
C PRO A 12 10.17 -6.92 4.46
N LEU A 13 9.27 -7.26 5.37
CA LEU A 13 8.26 -8.30 5.16
C LEU A 13 6.87 -7.70 5.00
N LEU A 14 6.24 -7.96 3.86
CA LEU A 14 4.82 -7.69 3.63
C LEU A 14 3.99 -8.95 3.94
N ILE A 15 3.07 -8.84 4.89
CA ILE A 15 2.11 -9.90 5.23
C ILE A 15 0.71 -9.45 4.80
N VAL A 16 0.02 -10.30 4.05
CA VAL A 16 -1.40 -10.12 3.71
C VAL A 16 -2.22 -11.15 4.50
N GLY A 17 -3.09 -10.66 5.37
CA GLY A 17 -4.02 -11.50 6.13
C GLY A 17 -5.38 -11.61 5.45
N GLU A 18 -6.06 -12.73 5.67
CA GLU A 18 -7.41 -12.96 5.13
C GLU A 18 -8.53 -12.68 6.14
N PHE A 19 -9.71 -12.38 5.61
CA PHE A 19 -10.99 -12.37 6.30
C PHE A 19 -12.03 -13.04 5.40
N HIS A 20 -12.44 -14.26 5.76
CA HIS A 20 -13.35 -15.10 4.97
C HIS A 20 -12.87 -15.32 3.51
N GLY A 21 -11.61 -15.69 3.31
CA GLY A 21 -11.05 -15.95 1.97
C GLY A 21 -10.72 -14.70 1.15
N ASN A 22 -10.93 -13.49 1.69
CA ASN A 22 -10.59 -12.23 1.03
C ASN A 22 -9.43 -11.53 1.75
N PRO A 23 -8.56 -10.79 1.06
CA PRO A 23 -7.58 -9.93 1.73
C PRO A 23 -8.29 -8.94 2.66
N GLY A 24 -8.00 -9.06 3.96
CA GLY A 24 -8.65 -8.29 5.03
C GLY A 24 -7.68 -7.44 5.83
N SER A 25 -6.38 -7.75 5.78
CA SER A 25 -5.34 -6.95 6.42
C SER A 25 -4.04 -6.97 5.62
N LEU A 26 -3.24 -5.92 5.83
CA LEU A 26 -1.91 -5.77 5.28
C LEU A 26 -1.01 -5.25 6.38
N ALA A 27 0.14 -5.88 6.60
CA ALA A 27 1.13 -5.43 7.56
C ALA A 27 2.53 -5.43 6.94
N ILE A 28 3.32 -4.39 7.22
CA ILE A 28 4.72 -4.29 6.81
C ILE A 28 5.58 -4.29 8.06
N TYR A 29 6.58 -5.16 8.05
CA TYR A 29 7.59 -5.28 9.10
C TYR A 29 8.95 -4.89 8.54
N ASP A 30 9.79 -4.25 9.36
CA ASP A 30 11.20 -4.06 9.05
C ASP A 30 12.00 -5.37 9.24
N GLY A 31 13.29 -5.34 8.92
CA GLY A 31 14.20 -6.48 9.10
C GLY A 31 14.36 -6.95 10.55
N ASN A 32 14.09 -6.07 11.53
CA ASN A 32 14.15 -6.41 12.96
C ASN A 32 12.84 -7.02 13.48
N GLY A 33 11.79 -7.06 12.65
CA GLY A 33 10.46 -7.52 13.03
C GLY A 33 9.58 -6.47 13.69
N LEU A 34 9.95 -5.18 13.65
CA LEU A 34 9.09 -4.08 14.03
C LEU A 34 8.01 -3.87 12.97
N CYS A 35 6.73 -3.84 13.38
CA CYS A 35 5.62 -3.57 12.48
C CYS A 35 5.52 -2.06 12.20
N LEU A 36 5.99 -1.64 11.02
CA LEU A 36 5.98 -0.23 10.58
C LEU A 36 4.57 0.25 10.19
N LEU A 37 3.79 -0.64 9.56
CA LEU A 37 2.45 -0.35 9.07
C LEU A 37 1.56 -1.56 9.30
N SER A 38 0.35 -1.34 9.80
CA SER A 38 -0.71 -2.35 9.84
C SER A 38 -2.04 -1.74 9.44
N ILE A 39 -2.70 -2.32 8.45
CA ILE A 39 -3.94 -1.84 7.85
C ILE A 39 -4.97 -2.97 7.95
N HIS A 40 -6.17 -2.66 8.45
CA HIS A 40 -7.35 -3.48 8.18
C HIS A 40 -8.11 -2.85 7.04
N MET A 41 -8.51 -3.67 6.07
CA MET A 41 -9.00 -3.17 4.80
C MET A 41 -10.09 -4.04 4.19
N THR A 42 -10.73 -3.50 3.17
CA THR A 42 -11.44 -4.28 2.15
C THR A 42 -10.85 -3.95 0.79
N VAL A 43 -10.72 -4.96 -0.04
CA VAL A 43 -10.29 -4.80 -1.44
C VAL A 43 -11.52 -4.88 -2.33
N SER A 44 -11.61 -4.00 -3.32
CA SER A 44 -12.62 -4.09 -4.38
C SER A 44 -11.97 -4.04 -5.76
N TYR A 45 -12.56 -4.79 -6.68
CA TYR A 45 -12.11 -4.89 -8.06
C TYR A 45 -13.21 -4.31 -8.97
N PRO A 46 -12.90 -3.32 -9.81
CA PRO A 46 -13.84 -2.86 -10.82
C PRO A 46 -14.29 -4.02 -11.74
N GLU A 47 -15.54 -4.01 -12.20
CA GLU A 47 -16.13 -5.09 -13.03
C GLU A 47 -15.32 -5.40 -14.30
N ASN A 48 -14.65 -4.39 -14.85
CA ASN A 48 -13.82 -4.50 -16.05
C ASN A 48 -12.31 -4.44 -15.74
N SER A 49 -11.91 -4.70 -14.49
CA SER A 49 -10.49 -4.74 -14.12
C SER A 49 -9.80 -5.83 -14.93
N LYS A 50 -8.76 -5.42 -15.65
CA LYS A 50 -7.87 -6.34 -16.37
C LYS A 50 -6.58 -6.42 -15.59
N PHE A 51 -6.02 -7.61 -15.50
CA PHE A 51 -4.66 -7.76 -14.99
C PHE A 51 -3.71 -6.93 -15.84
N SER A 52 -2.90 -6.11 -15.17
CA SER A 52 -1.83 -5.38 -15.83
C SER A 52 -0.83 -6.37 -16.41
N LYS A 53 -0.30 -6.06 -17.60
CA LYS A 53 0.91 -6.73 -18.07
C LYS A 53 2.07 -6.20 -17.24
N LEU A 54 2.81 -7.11 -16.59
CA LEU A 54 4.07 -6.78 -15.92
C LEU A 54 4.97 -6.08 -16.96
N LYS A 55 5.16 -4.77 -16.81
CA LYS A 55 6.02 -3.94 -17.65
C LYS A 55 7.01 -3.21 -16.76
N LEU A 56 8.12 -2.80 -17.37
CA LEU A 56 9.31 -2.13 -16.80
C LEU A 56 9.08 -0.76 -16.13
N VAL A 57 7.83 -0.32 -15.94
CA VAL A 57 7.55 0.97 -15.28
C VAL A 57 7.25 0.69 -13.82
N GLU A 58 8.15 1.18 -12.96
CA GLU A 58 8.01 1.17 -11.51
C GLU A 58 6.90 2.13 -11.08
N PRO A 59 5.97 1.71 -10.21
CA PRO A 59 4.88 2.56 -9.78
C PRO A 59 5.35 3.64 -8.80
N VAL A 60 4.60 4.73 -8.71
CA VAL A 60 4.81 5.78 -7.68
C VAL A 60 3.67 5.81 -6.67
N ILE A 61 3.91 6.38 -5.49
CA ILE A 61 2.86 6.73 -4.54
C ILE A 61 2.43 8.16 -4.80
N VAL A 62 1.18 8.37 -5.17
CA VAL A 62 0.57 9.69 -5.30
C VAL A 62 -0.24 9.97 -4.04
N GLU A 63 -0.02 11.11 -3.41
CA GLU A 63 -0.90 11.60 -2.35
C GLU A 63 -1.60 12.87 -2.83
N THR A 64 -2.93 12.86 -2.76
CA THR A 64 -3.74 14.04 -3.08
C THR A 64 -4.69 14.33 -1.92
N GLY A 65 -4.51 15.46 -1.27
CA GLY A 65 -5.35 15.81 -0.14
C GLY A 65 -4.69 16.78 0.82
N ARG A 66 -5.31 16.93 1.98
CA ARG A 66 -4.77 17.71 3.10
C ARG A 66 -4.80 16.93 4.42
N SER A 67 -5.23 15.67 4.40
CA SER A 67 -5.24 14.82 5.59
C SER A 67 -3.82 14.44 6.00
N GLU A 68 -3.42 14.85 7.21
CA GLU A 68 -2.14 14.44 7.81
C GLU A 68 -2.01 12.92 7.90
N LEU A 69 -3.12 12.22 8.13
CA LEU A 69 -3.14 10.77 8.18
C LEU A 69 -2.82 10.13 6.82
N ASN A 70 -3.36 10.71 5.74
CA ASN A 70 -3.10 10.23 4.39
C ASN A 70 -1.67 10.52 3.95
N LEU A 71 -1.12 11.67 4.34
CA LEU A 71 0.30 12.00 4.14
C LEU A 71 1.20 10.97 4.84
N LYS A 72 0.96 10.69 6.13
CA LYS A 72 1.73 9.69 6.87
C LYS A 72 1.60 8.27 6.30
N LEU A 73 0.41 7.91 5.83
CA LEU A 73 0.19 6.63 5.15
C LEU A 73 0.95 6.55 3.82
N ALA A 74 0.91 7.60 3.01
CA ALA A 74 1.66 7.68 1.76
C ALA A 74 3.17 7.61 1.99
N ASP A 75 3.69 8.32 3.01
CA ASP A 75 5.09 8.24 3.41
C ASP A 75 5.46 6.83 3.91
N ALA A 76 4.60 6.19 4.71
CA ALA A 76 4.80 4.81 5.17
C ALA A 76 4.92 3.83 3.99
N LEU A 77 3.99 3.93 3.03
CA LEU A 77 3.95 3.07 1.85
C LEU A 77 5.17 3.30 0.95
N ALA A 78 5.52 4.55 0.68
CA ALA A 78 6.66 4.92 -0.14
C ALA A 78 7.98 4.40 0.46
N SER A 79 8.20 4.66 1.76
CA SER A 79 9.39 4.19 2.47
C SER A 79 9.47 2.66 2.52
N SER A 80 8.38 2.01 2.92
CA SER A 80 8.36 0.55 3.11
C SER A 80 8.49 -0.25 1.82
N LEU A 81 8.01 0.30 0.70
CA LEU A 81 8.07 -0.34 -0.62
C LEU A 81 9.23 0.17 -1.47
N SER A 82 10.07 1.07 -0.94
CA SER A 82 11.14 1.76 -1.68
C SER A 82 10.65 2.45 -2.96
N LEU A 83 9.44 3.02 -2.93
CA LEU A 83 8.82 3.72 -4.06
C LEU A 83 8.96 5.24 -3.90
N GLN A 84 8.98 5.96 -5.01
CA GLN A 84 8.93 7.42 -4.97
C GLN A 84 7.53 7.90 -4.58
N ARG A 85 7.47 8.94 -3.72
CA ARG A 85 6.25 9.71 -3.49
C ARG A 85 6.25 10.96 -4.35
N THR A 86 5.11 11.26 -4.95
CA THR A 86 4.89 12.47 -5.75
C THR A 86 3.49 13.03 -5.52
N ASN A 87 3.28 14.29 -5.91
CA ASN A 87 1.95 14.88 -6.05
C ASN A 87 1.50 14.96 -7.51
N ASP A 88 2.33 14.48 -8.44
CA ASP A 88 2.06 14.47 -9.87
C ASP A 88 1.37 13.17 -10.31
N THR A 89 0.21 13.30 -10.93
CA THR A 89 -0.57 12.20 -11.51
C THR A 89 -0.23 11.92 -12.97
N SER A 90 0.82 12.56 -13.51
CA SER A 90 1.30 12.33 -14.87
C SER A 90 1.94 10.94 -15.06
N ASP A 91 2.38 10.30 -13.97
CA ASP A 91 2.90 8.93 -14.04
C ASP A 91 1.80 7.98 -14.52
N PRO A 92 2.06 7.11 -15.50
CA PRO A 92 1.06 6.15 -15.95
C PRO A 92 0.69 5.11 -14.89
N ARG A 93 1.50 4.91 -13.84
CA ARG A 93 1.31 3.88 -12.80
C ARG A 93 1.51 4.43 -11.41
N TYR A 94 0.43 4.44 -10.64
CA TYR A 94 0.50 4.94 -9.29
C TYR A 94 -0.51 4.28 -8.37
N ALA A 95 -0.16 4.22 -7.09
CA ALA A 95 -1.12 4.05 -6.02
C ALA A 95 -1.48 5.44 -5.49
N MET A 96 -2.75 5.84 -5.61
CA MET A 96 -3.25 7.14 -5.19
C MET A 96 -3.88 7.03 -3.82
N VAL A 97 -3.32 7.71 -2.82
CA VAL A 97 -3.90 7.92 -1.49
C VAL A 97 -4.63 9.26 -1.50
N TYR A 98 -5.92 9.29 -1.19
CA TYR A 98 -6.71 10.52 -1.27
C TYR A 98 -7.80 10.65 -0.21
N ASP A 99 -8.27 11.89 -0.02
CA ASP A 99 -9.28 12.26 0.98
C ASP A 99 -10.70 11.79 0.57
N ASP A 100 -10.95 10.48 0.64
CA ASP A 100 -12.28 9.88 0.43
C ASP A 100 -12.47 8.67 1.36
N GLY A 101 -12.48 8.93 2.67
CA GLY A 101 -12.73 7.86 3.66
C GLY A 101 -11.69 6.75 3.67
N GLY A 102 -10.42 7.08 3.44
CA GLY A 102 -9.28 6.15 3.53
C GLY A 102 -9.12 5.25 2.30
N MET A 103 -9.41 5.75 1.11
CA MET A 103 -9.29 4.99 -0.13
C MET A 103 -7.87 5.08 -0.72
N ILE A 104 -7.42 3.97 -1.28
CA ILE A 104 -6.20 3.86 -2.08
C ILE A 104 -6.56 3.22 -3.42
N ASP A 105 -6.39 3.96 -4.50
CA ASP A 105 -6.64 3.47 -5.86
C ASP A 105 -5.34 3.02 -6.51
N PHE A 106 -5.30 1.81 -7.06
CA PHE A 106 -4.16 1.31 -7.81
C PHE A 106 -4.44 1.43 -9.31
N ILE A 107 -3.67 2.27 -10.00
CA ILE A 107 -3.95 2.72 -11.37
C ILE A 107 -2.83 2.30 -12.32
N ASP A 108 -3.20 1.84 -13.53
CA ASP A 108 -2.29 1.51 -14.62
C ASP A 108 -2.84 2.05 -15.96
N PHE A 109 -2.11 3.00 -16.55
CA PHE A 109 -2.47 3.76 -17.75
C PHE A 109 -3.92 4.26 -17.71
N GLY A 110 -4.28 4.91 -16.60
CA GLY A 110 -5.62 5.48 -16.37
C GLY A 110 -6.71 4.46 -16.00
N ASN A 111 -6.41 3.16 -15.97
CA ASN A 111 -7.35 2.13 -15.55
C ASN A 111 -7.14 1.80 -14.07
N VAL A 112 -8.20 1.88 -13.26
CA VAL A 112 -8.17 1.38 -11.89
C VAL A 112 -8.12 -0.15 -11.93
N LEU A 113 -7.05 -0.73 -11.39
CA LEU A 113 -6.86 -2.17 -11.28
C LEU A 113 -7.67 -2.73 -10.11
N PHE A 114 -7.53 -2.11 -8.94
CA PHE A 114 -8.27 -2.43 -7.73
C PHE A 114 -8.20 -1.23 -6.77
N LYS A 115 -9.04 -1.29 -5.74
CA LYS A 115 -9.10 -0.26 -4.69
C LYS A 115 -8.94 -0.92 -3.33
N ILE A 116 -8.24 -0.25 -2.43
CA ILE A 116 -8.18 -0.61 -1.01
C ILE A 116 -8.95 0.45 -0.24
N LYS A 117 -9.93 0.02 0.54
CA LYS A 117 -10.56 0.86 1.56
C LYS A 117 -9.95 0.55 2.92
N VAL A 118 -9.24 1.51 3.49
CA VAL A 118 -8.68 1.44 4.83
C VAL A 118 -9.80 1.61 5.86
N LYS A 119 -10.01 0.59 6.70
CA LYS A 119 -10.98 0.62 7.81
C LYS A 119 -10.33 1.10 9.10
N SER A 120 -9.08 0.70 9.33
CA SER A 120 -8.25 1.16 10.45
C SER A 120 -6.79 0.99 10.08
N LEU A 121 -5.93 1.83 10.65
CA LEU A 121 -4.49 1.75 10.45
C LEU A 121 -3.74 2.00 11.76
N LYS A 122 -2.58 1.36 11.87
CA LYS A 122 -1.55 1.63 12.87
C LYS A 122 -0.25 1.93 12.14
N LEU A 123 0.42 3.02 12.55
CA LEU A 123 1.74 3.41 12.08
C LEU A 123 2.67 3.41 13.28
N ASP A 124 3.85 2.81 13.12
CA ASP A 124 4.93 2.85 14.11
C ASP A 124 6.18 3.34 13.38
N PHE A 125 6.53 4.60 13.60
CA PHE A 125 7.78 5.18 13.13
C PHE A 125 8.63 5.42 14.38
N SER A 126 9.84 4.89 14.40
CA SER A 126 10.86 5.35 15.34
C SER A 126 11.19 6.82 15.05
N GLU A 127 11.02 7.68 16.04
CA GLU A 127 11.47 9.09 16.03
C GLU A 127 12.98 9.23 15.82
#